data_AF-A0A3L7Q5L6-F1
#
_entry.id   AF-A0A3L7Q5L6-F1
#
_cell.length_a   1.000
_cell.length_b   1.000
_cell.length_c   1.000
_cell.angle_alpha   90.00
_cell.angle_beta   90.00
_cell.angle_gamma   90.00
#
_symmetry.space_group_name_H-M   'P 1'
#
loop_
_entity.id
_entity.type
_entity.pdbx_description
1 polymer ?
#
loop_
_entity_poly.entity_id
_entity_poly.type
_entity_poly.pdbx_seq_one_letter_code
_entity_poly.pdbx_strand_id
1 'polypeptide(L)'
;RGALWQEIGDALVLGVTVTLILGTVLRGVSDWVRQSSGRLESGGRRVVLVLGVVLLLPGLLGALSLGLLIFEISQRMGVAPSYSPGPLIGGLCLFLLPRALALHAMLLRNEGHSGLYLAQQMARPAPSSGGTVATWGQAIVWRMRDAGRFWGLAILFWWGYLELTLPELLRPSGMAPAPMRLYNLLHYDHRPGLAAMLAVVLAVPVGLVVLVAGLMQRHRLSGLNRHSSERHSSEMV
;
A
#
# COMPACT_ATOMS: atom_id res chain seq x y z
N ARG A 1 19.89 -21.18 7.97
CA ARG A 1 19.72 -20.24 6.82
C ARG A 1 18.24 -20.04 6.42
N GLY A 2 17.35 -21.01 6.64
CA GLY A 2 15.91 -20.86 6.31
C GLY A 2 15.13 -19.83 7.14
N ALA A 3 15.43 -19.69 8.44
CA ALA A 3 14.67 -18.81 9.34
C ALA A 3 14.63 -17.34 8.90
N LEU A 4 15.76 -16.77 8.45
CA LEU A 4 15.81 -15.36 8.03
C LEU A 4 14.89 -15.06 6.84
N TRP A 5 14.89 -15.94 5.84
CA TRP A 5 14.04 -15.75 4.66
C TRP A 5 12.56 -15.94 4.97
N GLN A 6 12.24 -16.83 5.92
CA GLN A 6 10.89 -16.99 6.42
C GLN A 6 10.41 -15.74 7.18
N GLU A 7 11.22 -15.20 8.09
CA GLU A 7 10.89 -13.98 8.84
C GLU A 7 10.68 -12.76 7.94
N ILE A 8 11.50 -12.63 6.89
CA ILE A 8 11.33 -11.60 5.85
C ILE A 8 10.04 -11.86 5.06
N GLY A 9 9.81 -13.12 4.67
CA GLY A 9 8.59 -13.54 3.97
C GLY A 9 7.33 -13.21 4.74
N ASP A 10 7.29 -13.52 6.04
CA ASP A 10 6.18 -13.22 6.94
C ASP A 10 5.88 -11.71 7.00
N ALA A 11 6.93 -10.90 7.17
CA ALA A 11 6.79 -9.44 7.18
C ALA A 11 6.30 -8.89 5.84
N LEU A 12 6.80 -9.43 4.72
CA LEU A 12 6.35 -9.06 3.37
C LEU A 12 4.88 -9.41 3.15
N VAL A 13 4.47 -10.63 3.51
CA VAL A 13 3.09 -11.08 3.35
C VAL A 13 2.14 -10.19 4.16
N LEU A 14 2.48 -9.86 5.42
CA LEU A 14 1.67 -8.96 6.24
C LEU A 14 1.59 -7.56 5.63
N GLY A 15 2.74 -6.96 5.29
CA GLY A 15 2.81 -5.62 4.72
C GLY A 15 2.00 -5.51 3.43
N VAL A 16 2.16 -6.47 2.51
CA VAL A 16 1.42 -6.49 1.24
C VAL A 16 -0.08 -6.67 1.49
N THR A 17 -0.46 -7.63 2.33
CA THR A 17 -1.87 -7.94 2.60
C THR A 17 -2.60 -6.72 3.17
N VAL A 18 -2.05 -6.08 4.19
CA VAL A 18 -2.66 -4.90 4.83
C VAL A 18 -2.71 -3.72 3.85
N THR A 19 -1.67 -3.53 3.04
CA THR A 19 -1.64 -2.47 2.02
C THR A 19 -2.71 -2.68 0.95
N LEU A 20 -2.93 -3.92 0.51
CA LEU A 20 -3.97 -4.24 -0.46
C LEU A 20 -5.37 -4.01 0.13
N ILE A 21 -5.61 -4.47 1.36
CA ILE A 21 -6.90 -4.27 2.06
C ILE A 21 -7.18 -2.78 2.23
N LEU A 22 -6.24 -2.00 2.75
CA LEU A 22 -6.43 -0.56 2.93
C LEU A 22 -6.55 0.16 1.59
N GLY A 23 -5.80 -0.27 0.57
CA GLY A 23 -5.89 0.26 -0.78
C GLY A 23 -7.28 0.08 -1.41
N THR A 24 -7.93 -1.08 -1.22
CA THR A 24 -9.29 -1.33 -1.72
C THR A 24 -10.33 -0.56 -0.91
N VAL A 25 -10.21 -0.55 0.43
CA VAL A 25 -11.09 0.23 1.31
C VAL A 25 -11.05 1.71 0.96
N LEU A 26 -9.86 2.30 0.78
CA LEU A 26 -9.71 3.71 0.44
C LEU A 26 -10.33 4.04 -0.93
N ARG A 27 -10.20 3.16 -1.93
CA ARG A 27 -10.85 3.34 -3.23
C ARG A 27 -12.37 3.33 -3.07
N GLY A 28 -12.91 2.32 -2.39
CA GLY A 28 -14.34 2.21 -2.13
C GLY A 28 -14.90 3.43 -1.40
N VAL A 29 -14.20 3.90 -0.37
CA VAL A 29 -14.57 5.13 0.36
C VAL A 29 -14.53 6.34 -0.57
N SER A 30 -13.49 6.49 -1.40
CA SER A 30 -13.38 7.62 -2.32
C SER A 30 -14.47 7.63 -3.39
N ASP A 31 -14.82 6.48 -3.95
CA ASP A 31 -15.87 6.33 -4.95
C ASP A 31 -17.24 6.58 -4.34
N TRP A 32 -17.46 6.06 -3.12
CA TRP A 32 -18.68 6.30 -2.36
C TRP A 32 -18.86 7.77 -2.00
N VAL A 33 -17.81 8.46 -1.53
CA VAL A 33 -17.85 9.90 -1.24
C VAL A 33 -18.11 10.73 -2.51
N ARG A 34 -17.50 10.37 -3.65
CA ARG A 34 -17.74 11.03 -4.94
C ARG A 34 -19.19 10.87 -5.41
N GLN A 35 -19.75 9.67 -5.31
CA GLN A 35 -21.15 9.40 -5.68
C GLN A 35 -22.15 10.06 -4.74
N SER A 36 -21.86 10.05 -3.43
CA SER A 36 -22.76 10.55 -2.40
C SER A 36 -22.73 12.07 -2.25
N SER A 37 -21.65 12.75 -2.66
CA SER A 37 -21.60 14.22 -2.69
C SER A 37 -22.64 14.86 -3.61
N GLY A 38 -23.19 14.11 -4.58
CA GLY A 38 -24.31 14.56 -5.42
C GLY A 38 -25.71 14.27 -4.85
N ARG A 39 -25.82 13.49 -3.77
CA ARG A 39 -27.09 13.00 -3.19
C ARG A 39 -27.31 13.30 -1.72
N LEU A 40 -26.25 13.58 -0.95
CA LEU A 40 -26.37 13.74 0.50
C LEU A 40 -26.75 15.17 0.89
N GLU A 41 -27.95 15.31 1.42
CA GLU A 41 -28.33 16.44 2.25
C GLU A 41 -27.38 16.58 3.47
N SER A 42 -27.34 17.77 4.06
CA SER A 42 -26.39 18.17 5.12
C SER A 42 -26.29 17.22 6.33
N GLY A 43 -27.33 16.42 6.61
CA GLY A 43 -27.37 15.42 7.68
C GLY A 43 -26.47 14.19 7.43
N GLY A 44 -26.44 13.65 6.21
CA GLY A 44 -25.68 12.44 5.89
C GLY A 44 -24.17 12.63 5.98
N ARG A 45 -23.69 13.83 5.62
CA ARG A 45 -22.27 14.20 5.72
C ARG A 45 -21.77 14.21 7.17
N ARG A 46 -22.60 14.58 8.14
CA ARG A 46 -22.22 14.57 9.57
C ARG A 46 -22.02 13.14 10.08
N VAL A 47 -22.90 12.22 9.72
CA VAL A 47 -22.79 10.80 10.12
C VAL A 47 -21.49 10.18 9.61
N VAL A 48 -21.13 10.45 8.35
CA VAL A 48 -19.86 9.97 7.76
C VAL A 48 -18.64 10.51 8.48
N LEU A 49 -18.64 11.81 8.81
CA LEU A 49 -17.54 12.42 9.55
C LEU A 49 -17.41 11.83 10.95
N VAL A 50 -18.53 11.66 11.67
CA VAL A 50 -18.51 11.06 13.01
C VAL A 50 -18.01 9.62 12.95
N LEU A 51 -18.54 8.80 12.04
CA LEU A 51 -18.11 7.42 11.86
C LEU A 51 -16.61 7.36 11.49
N GLY A 52 -16.17 8.25 10.60
CA GLY A 52 -14.76 8.38 10.23
C GLY A 52 -13.88 8.71 11.44
N VAL A 53 -14.25 9.72 12.23
CA VAL A 53 -13.51 10.08 13.46
C VAL A 53 -13.46 8.91 14.43
N VAL A 54 -14.59 8.24 14.69
CA VAL A 54 -14.65 7.07 15.59
C VAL A 54 -13.74 5.95 15.10
N LEU A 55 -13.68 5.69 13.79
CA LEU A 55 -12.83 4.66 13.21
C LEU A 55 -11.34 5.03 13.22
N LEU A 56 -11.01 6.33 13.30
CA LEU A 56 -9.63 6.83 13.35
C LEU A 56 -9.04 6.84 14.76
N LEU A 57 -9.88 7.01 15.78
CA LEU A 57 -9.46 7.07 17.18
C LEU A 57 -8.59 5.87 17.60
N PRO A 58 -8.93 4.60 17.30
CA PRO A 58 -8.13 3.45 17.71
C PRO A 58 -6.72 3.47 17.12
N GLY A 59 -6.57 3.91 15.87
CA GLY A 59 -5.26 3.99 15.21
C GLY A 59 -4.37 5.13 15.73
N LEU A 60 -4.97 6.12 16.41
CA LEU A 60 -4.26 7.24 17.04
C LEU A 60 -3.74 6.92 18.45
N LEU A 61 -4.30 5.91 19.13
CA LEU A 61 -3.89 5.50 20.49
C LEU A 61 -2.49 4.85 20.55
N GLY A 62 -1.86 4.61 19.40
CA GLY A 62 -0.57 3.93 19.28
C GLY A 62 -0.70 2.40 19.16
N ALA A 63 0.36 1.77 18.65
CA ALA A 63 0.36 0.34 18.35
C ALA A 63 0.25 -0.55 19.60
N LEU A 64 0.88 -0.14 20.71
CA LEU A 64 0.86 -0.88 21.98
C LEU A 64 -0.53 -0.94 22.60
N SER A 65 -1.16 0.22 22.81
CA SER A 65 -2.50 0.34 23.38
C SER A 65 -3.53 -0.43 22.55
N LEU A 66 -3.44 -0.29 21.23
CA LEU A 66 -4.30 -1.00 20.29
C LEU A 66 -4.06 -2.53 20.35
N GLY A 67 -2.80 -2.95 20.41
CA GLY A 67 -2.42 -4.36 20.53
C GLY A 67 -3.00 -5.00 21.80
N LEU A 68 -2.88 -4.34 22.95
CA LEU A 68 -3.44 -4.82 24.21
C LEU A 68 -4.97 -4.92 24.16
N LEU A 69 -5.65 -3.91 23.58
CA LEU A 69 -7.09 -3.92 23.43
C LEU A 69 -7.57 -5.09 22.56
N ILE A 70 -6.92 -5.30 21.41
CA ILE A 70 -7.26 -6.39 20.49
C ILE A 70 -6.95 -7.75 21.12
N PHE A 71 -5.85 -7.85 21.87
CA PHE A 71 -5.48 -9.06 22.61
C PHE A 71 -6.56 -9.44 23.62
N GLU A 72 -7.02 -8.48 24.42
CA GLU A 72 -8.10 -8.68 25.40
C GLU A 72 -9.43 -9.07 24.73
N ILE A 73 -9.81 -8.39 23.65
CA ILE A 73 -11.02 -8.71 22.88
C ILE A 73 -10.93 -10.13 22.29
N SER A 74 -9.77 -10.51 21.77
CA SER A 74 -9.54 -11.83 21.16
C SER A 74 -9.66 -12.95 22.19
N GLN A 75 -9.11 -12.75 23.39
CA GLN A 75 -9.27 -13.69 24.51
C GLN A 75 -10.74 -13.88 24.90
N ARG A 76 -11.51 -12.78 25.00
CA ARG A 76 -12.94 -12.85 25.35
C ARG A 76 -13.79 -13.55 24.28
N MET A 77 -13.42 -13.42 23.01
CA MET A 77 -14.10 -14.09 21.89
C MET A 77 -13.68 -15.57 21.73
N GLY A 78 -12.76 -16.08 22.56
CA GLY A 78 -12.23 -17.44 22.46
C GLY A 78 -11.35 -17.68 21.24
N VAL A 79 -10.97 -16.63 20.52
CA VAL A 79 -10.03 -16.71 19.39
C VAL A 79 -8.64 -16.44 19.94
N ALA A 80 -7.92 -17.49 20.32
CA ALA A 80 -6.57 -17.27 20.84
C ALA A 80 -5.68 -16.68 19.72
N PRO A 81 -4.99 -15.54 19.96
CA PRO A 81 -4.13 -14.89 18.97
C PRO A 81 -3.04 -15.82 18.41
N SER A 82 -2.65 -16.84 19.20
CA SER A 82 -1.69 -17.86 18.81
C SER A 82 -2.11 -18.71 17.61
N TYR A 83 -3.41 -18.85 17.33
CA TYR A 83 -3.91 -19.74 16.28
C TYR A 83 -4.34 -19.04 14.99
N SER A 84 -4.57 -17.72 15.00
CA SER A 84 -5.12 -17.01 13.84
C SER A 84 -4.37 -15.70 13.58
N PRO A 85 -3.97 -15.41 12.32
CA PRO A 85 -3.39 -14.12 11.96
C PRO A 85 -4.46 -12.99 11.88
N GLY A 86 -5.75 -13.32 12.02
CA GLY A 86 -6.86 -12.37 11.89
C GLY A 86 -6.75 -11.15 12.81
N PRO A 87 -6.57 -11.32 14.14
CA PRO A 87 -6.39 -10.21 15.07
C PRO A 87 -5.21 -9.31 14.70
N LEU A 88 -4.10 -9.90 14.27
CA LEU A 88 -2.91 -9.16 13.82
C LEU A 88 -3.20 -8.32 12.57
N ILE A 89 -3.78 -8.92 11.53
CA ILE A 89 -4.13 -8.21 10.28
C ILE A 89 -5.14 -7.09 10.58
N GLY A 90 -6.16 -7.38 11.39
CA GLY A 90 -7.14 -6.39 11.82
C GLY A 90 -6.49 -5.23 12.58
N GLY A 91 -5.59 -5.52 13.52
CA GLY A 91 -4.84 -4.51 14.27
C GLY A 91 -3.96 -3.65 13.38
N LEU A 92 -3.23 -4.25 12.44
CA LEU A 92 -2.41 -3.52 11.46
C LEU A 92 -3.27 -2.62 10.57
N CYS A 93 -4.42 -3.11 10.10
CA CYS A 93 -5.38 -2.31 9.34
C CYS A 93 -5.86 -1.10 10.16
N LEU A 94 -6.32 -1.31 11.40
CA LEU A 94 -6.79 -0.22 12.27
C LEU A 94 -5.66 0.79 12.59
N PHE A 95 -4.46 0.30 12.85
CA PHE A 95 -3.30 1.13 13.14
C PHE A 95 -2.88 1.99 11.94
N LEU A 96 -2.85 1.41 10.74
CA LEU A 96 -2.39 2.10 9.54
C LEU A 96 -3.48 2.94 8.88
N LEU A 97 -4.76 2.68 9.17
CA LEU A 97 -5.91 3.41 8.60
C LEU A 97 -5.80 4.94 8.70
N PRO A 98 -5.51 5.58 9.86
CA PRO A 98 -5.37 7.03 9.94
C PRO A 98 -4.28 7.57 9.02
N ARG A 99 -3.15 6.86 8.93
CA ARG A 99 -2.04 7.27 8.08
C ARG A 99 -2.36 7.09 6.60
N ALA A 100 -3.07 6.01 6.27
CA ALA A 100 -3.54 5.72 4.92
C ALA A 100 -4.52 6.82 4.46
N LEU A 101 -5.45 7.24 5.31
CA LEU A 101 -6.36 8.34 5.04
C LEU A 101 -5.63 9.68 4.90
N ALA A 102 -4.66 9.97 5.75
CA ALA A 102 -3.84 11.18 5.64
C ALA A 102 -3.06 11.22 4.30
N LEU A 103 -2.38 10.13 3.95
CA LEU A 103 -1.68 10.01 2.66
C LEU A 103 -2.64 10.16 1.49
N HIS A 104 -3.81 9.51 1.55
CA HIS A 104 -4.85 9.63 0.54
C HIS A 104 -5.29 11.09 0.35
N ALA A 105 -5.59 11.80 1.46
CA ALA A 105 -5.99 13.19 1.43
C ALA A 105 -4.89 14.12 0.88
N MET A 106 -3.62 13.88 1.23
CA MET A 106 -2.48 14.67 0.75
C MET A 106 -2.20 14.44 -0.73
N LEU A 107 -2.27 13.18 -1.19
CA LEU A 107 -1.82 12.79 -2.54
C LEU A 107 -2.91 12.96 -3.60
N LEU A 108 -4.20 12.94 -3.24
CA LEU A 108 -5.31 13.09 -4.19
C LEU A 108 -5.81 14.53 -4.35
N ARG A 109 -5.27 15.49 -3.59
CA ARG A 109 -5.65 16.91 -3.70
C ARG A 109 -5.16 17.57 -5.01
N ASN A 110 -4.30 16.90 -5.77
CA ASN A 110 -3.56 17.47 -6.90
C ASN A 110 -4.03 17.01 -8.30
N GLU A 111 -5.24 16.43 -8.45
CA GLU A 111 -5.79 16.05 -9.76
C GLU A 111 -6.22 17.31 -10.56
N GLY A 112 -5.26 18.08 -11.07
CA GLY A 112 -5.48 19.16 -12.03
C GLY A 112 -5.91 18.60 -13.40
N HIS A 113 -7.20 18.71 -13.72
CA HIS A 113 -7.82 18.00 -14.85
C HIS A 113 -7.30 18.46 -16.23
N SER A 114 -6.86 19.72 -16.37
CA SER A 114 -6.43 20.28 -17.65
C SER A 114 -5.09 19.72 -18.15
N GLY A 115 -4.12 19.52 -17.26
CA GLY A 115 -2.82 18.93 -17.61
C GLY A 115 -2.91 17.46 -17.98
N LEU A 116 -3.83 16.74 -17.32
CA LEU A 116 -4.07 15.32 -17.59
C LEU A 116 -4.67 15.09 -18.97
N TYR A 117 -5.58 15.95 -19.43
CA TYR A 117 -6.19 15.83 -20.76
C TYR A 117 -5.14 15.95 -21.88
N LEU A 118 -4.26 16.96 -21.79
CA LEU A 118 -3.17 17.14 -22.75
C LEU A 118 -2.19 15.97 -22.73
N ALA A 119 -1.82 15.48 -21.54
CA ALA A 119 -0.95 14.31 -21.41
C ALA A 119 -1.59 13.04 -22.01
N GLN A 120 -2.90 12.85 -21.83
CA GLN A 120 -3.66 11.75 -22.45
C GLN A 120 -3.71 11.88 -23.98
N GLN A 121 -3.81 13.10 -24.51
CA GLN A 121 -3.78 13.32 -25.95
C GLN A 121 -2.40 13.00 -26.54
N MET A 122 -1.31 13.39 -25.87
CA MET A 122 0.06 13.01 -26.27
C MET A 122 0.34 11.51 -26.14
N ALA A 123 -0.30 10.84 -25.18
CA ALA A 123 -0.16 9.40 -24.97
C ALA A 123 -0.87 8.56 -26.05
N ARG A 124 -1.71 9.17 -26.90
CA ARG A 124 -2.37 8.48 -28.02
C ARG A 124 -1.36 8.30 -29.17
N PRO A 125 -1.22 7.09 -29.72
CA PRO A 125 -0.35 6.88 -30.88
C PRO A 125 -0.93 7.63 -32.09
N ALA A 126 -0.19 8.61 -32.60
CA ALA A 126 -0.49 9.28 -33.86
C ALA A 126 0.35 8.65 -34.98
N PRO A 127 -0.19 8.49 -36.20
CA PRO A 127 0.50 7.82 -37.30
C PRO A 127 1.79 8.54 -37.77
N SER A 128 1.94 9.82 -37.46
CA SER A 128 3.05 10.66 -37.90
C SER A 128 4.13 10.93 -36.84
N SER A 129 3.90 10.59 -35.57
CA SER A 129 4.88 10.82 -34.50
C SER A 129 5.59 9.52 -34.14
N GLY A 130 6.92 9.53 -34.24
CA GLY A 130 7.75 8.42 -33.75
C GLY A 130 7.36 8.05 -32.31
N GLY A 131 7.32 6.75 -32.00
CA GLY A 131 6.74 6.19 -30.76
C GLY A 131 7.25 6.83 -29.46
N THR A 132 8.36 7.54 -29.50
CA THR A 132 8.92 8.37 -28.43
C THR A 132 7.89 9.32 -27.81
N VAL A 133 7.09 10.06 -28.59
CA VAL A 133 6.13 11.05 -28.03
C VAL A 133 5.04 10.37 -27.17
N ALA A 134 4.53 9.22 -27.64
CA ALA A 134 3.55 8.44 -26.90
C ALA A 134 4.11 7.91 -25.57
N THR A 135 5.39 7.50 -25.53
CA THR A 135 6.03 7.04 -24.29
C THR A 135 6.14 8.17 -23.24
N TRP A 136 6.49 9.39 -23.66
CA TRP A 136 6.53 10.56 -22.77
C TRP A 136 5.13 10.92 -22.28
N GLY A 137 4.13 10.91 -23.16
CA GLY A 137 2.73 11.13 -22.78
C GLY A 137 2.27 10.14 -21.70
N GLN A 138 2.56 8.85 -21.85
CA GLN A 138 2.23 7.84 -20.85
C GLN A 138 3.00 8.04 -19.52
N ALA A 139 4.27 8.43 -19.58
CA ALA A 139 5.06 8.72 -18.38
C ALA A 139 4.48 9.92 -17.60
N ILE A 140 4.02 10.95 -18.30
CA ILE A 140 3.36 12.12 -17.70
C ILE A 140 2.01 11.71 -17.08
N VAL A 141 1.20 10.91 -17.79
CA VAL A 141 -0.06 10.38 -17.25
C VAL A 141 0.18 9.56 -15.97
N TRP A 142 1.22 8.71 -15.95
CA TRP A 142 1.59 7.97 -14.73
C TRP A 142 1.93 8.93 -13.59
N ARG A 143 2.81 9.91 -13.84
CA ARG A 143 3.21 10.90 -12.82
C ARG A 143 2.03 11.69 -12.26
N MET A 144 1.09 12.08 -13.11
CA MET A 144 -0.06 12.91 -12.72
C MET A 144 -1.17 12.11 -12.02
N ARG A 145 -1.42 10.86 -12.43
CA ARG A 145 -2.57 10.08 -11.96
C ARG A 145 -2.22 8.96 -10.99
N ASP A 146 -1.20 8.17 -11.34
CA ASP A 146 -0.95 6.88 -10.69
C ASP A 146 0.20 6.93 -9.70
N ALA A 147 1.19 7.81 -9.91
CA ALA A 147 2.39 7.88 -9.09
C ALA A 147 2.07 8.23 -7.64
N GLY A 148 1.19 9.21 -7.40
CA GLY A 148 0.75 9.55 -6.04
C GLY A 148 0.15 8.34 -5.32
N ARG A 149 -0.75 7.60 -5.99
CA ARG A 149 -1.39 6.40 -5.43
C ARG A 149 -0.36 5.29 -5.18
N PHE A 150 0.55 5.08 -6.12
CA PHE A 150 1.62 4.09 -6.01
C PHE A 150 2.53 4.39 -4.81
N TRP A 151 3.03 5.62 -4.70
CA TRP A 151 3.90 6.02 -3.59
C TRP A 151 3.17 6.01 -2.25
N GLY A 152 1.89 6.39 -2.22
CA GLY A 152 1.06 6.26 -1.02
C GLY A 152 0.95 4.82 -0.54
N LEU A 153 0.71 3.87 -1.45
CA LEU A 153 0.70 2.44 -1.13
C LEU A 153 2.10 1.92 -0.74
N ALA A 154 3.17 2.39 -1.40
CA ALA A 154 4.53 2.01 -1.06
C ALA A 154 4.94 2.45 0.36
N ILE A 155 4.58 3.67 0.76
CA ILE A 155 4.80 4.17 2.13
C ILE A 155 3.96 3.37 3.14
N LEU A 156 2.70 3.05 2.80
CA LEU A 156 1.84 2.26 3.66
C LEU A 156 2.38 0.83 3.86
N PHE A 157 2.84 0.21 2.78
CA PHE A 157 3.54 -1.07 2.79
C PHE A 157 4.79 -1.01 3.66
N TRP A 158 5.60 0.04 3.52
CA TRP A 158 6.79 0.24 4.33
C TRP A 158 6.48 0.31 5.83
N TRP A 159 5.45 1.07 6.23
CA TRP A 159 5.03 1.15 7.62
C TRP A 159 4.49 -0.18 8.16
N GLY A 160 3.71 -0.92 7.36
CA GLY A 160 3.21 -2.23 7.77
C GLY A 160 4.32 -3.28 7.86
N TYR A 161 5.29 -3.23 6.96
CA TYR A 161 6.45 -4.13 6.94
C TYR A 161 7.37 -3.92 8.15
N LEU A 162 7.59 -2.67 8.56
CA LEU A 162 8.47 -2.32 9.69
C LEU A 162 7.76 -2.31 11.05
N GLU A 163 6.46 -2.60 11.12
CA GLU A 163 5.76 -2.61 12.39
C GLU A 163 6.25 -3.79 13.25
N LEU A 164 6.63 -3.48 14.49
CA LEU A 164 7.16 -4.43 15.48
C LEU A 164 6.16 -4.77 16.60
N THR A 165 5.42 -3.76 17.08
CA THR A 165 4.64 -3.80 18.32
C THR A 165 3.45 -4.75 18.24
N LEU A 166 2.69 -4.70 17.14
CA LEU A 166 1.50 -5.51 16.97
C LEU A 166 1.85 -6.99 16.76
N PRO A 167 2.84 -7.36 15.91
CA PRO A 167 3.32 -8.73 15.83
C PRO A 167 3.82 -9.27 17.17
N GLU A 168 4.54 -8.49 17.99
CA GLU A 168 4.99 -8.94 19.31
C GLU A 168 3.82 -9.41 20.20
N LEU A 169 2.67 -8.74 20.13
CA LEU A 169 1.52 -9.04 20.99
C LEU A 169 0.53 -10.03 20.37
N LEU A 170 0.35 -9.99 19.05
CA LEU A 170 -0.78 -10.63 18.36
C LEU A 170 -0.36 -11.71 17.37
N ARG A 171 0.93 -12.00 17.20
CA ARG A 171 1.37 -12.99 16.20
C ARG A 171 0.88 -14.41 16.54
N PRO A 172 0.49 -15.18 15.51
CA PRO A 172 0.30 -16.61 15.69
C PRO A 172 1.63 -17.32 15.93
N SER A 173 1.56 -18.51 16.55
CA SER A 173 2.74 -19.34 16.78
C SER A 173 3.40 -19.73 15.45
N GLY A 174 4.72 -19.55 15.36
CA GLY A 174 5.48 -19.88 14.14
C GLY A 174 5.62 -18.73 13.13
N MET A 175 4.92 -17.60 13.35
CA MET A 175 5.14 -16.37 12.59
C MET A 175 6.08 -15.45 13.38
N ALA A 176 7.16 -15.00 12.76
CA ALA A 176 8.13 -14.10 13.40
C ALA A 176 8.63 -13.08 12.38
N PRO A 177 7.99 -11.91 12.24
CA PRO A 177 8.42 -10.91 11.28
C PRO A 177 9.86 -10.43 11.52
N ALA A 178 10.58 -10.14 10.43
CA ALA A 178 11.97 -9.70 10.48
C ALA A 178 12.27 -8.51 11.44
N PRO A 179 11.39 -7.50 11.62
CA PRO A 179 11.60 -6.45 12.61
C PRO A 179 11.78 -6.96 14.05
N MET A 180 11.09 -8.04 14.44
CA MET A 180 11.24 -8.65 15.76
C MET A 180 12.64 -9.21 15.98
N ARG A 181 13.20 -9.87 14.97
CA ARG A 181 14.58 -10.36 15.07
C ARG A 181 15.58 -9.22 15.14
N LEU A 182 15.35 -8.15 14.37
CA LEU A 182 16.19 -6.95 14.43
C LEU A 182 16.15 -6.33 15.84
N TYR A 183 14.97 -6.25 16.45
CA TYR A 183 14.80 -5.80 17.84
C TYR A 183 15.54 -6.71 18.82
N ASN A 184 15.44 -8.04 18.68
CA ASN A 184 16.15 -8.98 19.54
C ASN A 184 17.68 -8.83 19.43
N LEU A 185 18.21 -8.68 18.21
CA LEU A 185 19.65 -8.45 18.00
C LEU A 185 20.12 -7.15 18.65
N LEU A 186 19.29 -6.10 18.57
CA LEU A 186 19.55 -4.82 19.22
C LEU A 186 19.51 -4.95 20.75
N HIS A 187 18.49 -5.63 21.28
CA HIS A 187 18.28 -5.80 22.72
C HIS A 187 19.39 -6.60 23.39
N TYR A 188 19.88 -7.65 22.74
CA TYR A 188 20.96 -8.49 23.25
C TYR A 188 22.37 -8.03 22.82
N ASP A 189 22.52 -6.80 22.31
CA ASP A 189 23.79 -6.18 21.87
C ASP A 189 24.64 -7.03 20.88
N HIS A 190 23.99 -7.75 19.97
CA HIS A 190 24.67 -8.57 18.96
C HIS A 190 25.09 -7.74 17.73
N ARG A 191 26.02 -6.79 17.95
CA ARG A 191 26.51 -5.82 16.95
C ARG A 191 26.98 -6.39 15.60
N PRO A 192 27.74 -7.50 15.51
CA PRO A 192 28.26 -7.96 14.23
C PRO A 192 27.17 -8.47 13.28
N GLY A 193 26.04 -8.96 13.81
CA GLY A 193 24.90 -9.40 13.00
C GLY A 193 23.87 -8.30 12.72
N LEU A 194 23.84 -7.25 13.56
CA LEU A 194 22.82 -6.21 13.50
C LEU A 194 22.89 -5.38 12.21
N ALA A 195 24.08 -4.92 11.82
CA ALA A 195 24.25 -4.08 10.63
C ALA A 195 23.87 -4.83 9.34
N ALA A 196 24.29 -6.09 9.22
CA ALA A 196 23.93 -6.94 8.08
C ALA A 196 22.43 -7.23 8.03
N MET A 197 21.81 -7.54 9.17
CA MET A 197 20.37 -7.76 9.27
C MET A 197 19.60 -6.50 8.89
N LEU A 198 19.98 -5.35 9.44
CA LEU A 198 19.37 -4.05 9.13
C LEU A 198 19.44 -3.76 7.63
N ALA A 199 20.61 -3.95 7.01
CA ALA A 199 20.79 -3.74 5.57
C ALA A 199 19.84 -4.62 4.75
N VAL A 200 19.70 -5.90 5.08
CA VAL A 200 18.79 -6.81 4.38
C VAL A 200 17.32 -6.44 4.60
N VAL A 201 16.92 -6.18 5.84
CA VAL A 201 15.54 -5.81 6.20
C VAL A 201 15.11 -4.51 5.51
N LEU A 202 16.02 -3.56 5.31
CA LEU A 202 15.71 -2.33 4.58
C LEU A 202 15.79 -2.51 3.05
N ALA A 203 16.74 -3.29 2.55
CA ALA A 203 16.95 -3.45 1.11
C ALA A 203 15.82 -4.24 0.43
N VAL A 204 15.29 -5.28 1.07
CA VAL A 204 14.25 -6.15 0.49
C VAL A 204 12.96 -5.39 0.12
N PRO A 205 12.30 -4.66 1.05
CA PRO A 205 11.10 -3.89 0.72
C PRO A 205 11.37 -2.78 -0.32
N VAL A 206 12.54 -2.12 -0.29
CA VAL A 206 12.93 -1.15 -1.33
C VAL A 206 13.04 -1.84 -2.70
N GLY A 207 13.75 -2.98 -2.75
CA GLY A 207 13.91 -3.77 -3.97
C GLY A 207 12.57 -4.22 -4.54
N LEU A 208 11.63 -4.63 -3.70
CA LEU A 208 10.27 -4.98 -4.11
C LEU A 208 9.52 -3.79 -4.72
N VAL A 209 9.56 -2.62 -4.08
CA VAL A 209 8.91 -1.39 -4.59
C VAL A 209 9.51 -1.00 -5.95
N VAL A 210 10.84 -1.02 -6.09
CA VAL A 210 11.54 -0.72 -7.34
C VAL A 210 11.16 -1.74 -8.43
N LEU A 211 11.11 -3.03 -8.10
CA LEU A 211 10.71 -4.08 -9.02
C LEU A 211 9.28 -3.86 -9.54
N VAL A 212 8.33 -3.61 -8.65
CA VAL A 212 6.92 -3.36 -9.03
C VAL A 212 6.82 -2.10 -9.90
N ALA A 213 7.51 -1.02 -9.54
CA ALA A 213 7.54 0.19 -10.36
C ALA A 213 8.08 -0.08 -11.78
N GLY A 214 9.19 -0.82 -11.88
CA GLY A 214 9.79 -1.21 -13.17
C GLY A 214 8.88 -2.11 -14.01
N LEU A 215 8.20 -3.08 -13.38
CA LEU A 215 7.23 -3.96 -14.07
C LEU A 215 6.02 -3.17 -14.58
N MET A 216 5.49 -2.24 -13.78
CA MET A 216 4.39 -1.36 -14.20
C MET A 216 4.80 -0.49 -15.39
N GLN A 217 6.03 0.02 -15.41
CA GLN A 217 6.55 0.80 -16.53
C GLN A 217 6.73 -0.08 -17.78
N ARG A 218 7.27 -1.29 -17.64
CA ARG A 218 7.46 -2.22 -18.76
C ARG A 218 6.14 -2.66 -19.39
N HIS A 219 5.14 -3.02 -18.59
CA HIS A 219 3.84 -3.46 -19.09
C HIS A 219 3.14 -2.37 -19.92
N ARG A 220 3.31 -1.10 -19.53
CA ARG A 220 2.77 0.04 -20.29
C ARG A 220 3.44 0.19 -21.64
N LEU A 221 4.76 0.05 -21.70
CA LEU A 221 5.53 0.09 -22.95
C LEU A 221 5.15 -1.05 -23.90
N SER A 222 4.93 -2.28 -23.39
CA SER A 222 4.51 -3.41 -24.24
C SER A 222 3.12 -3.25 -24.85
N GLY A 223 2.21 -2.53 -24.17
CA GLY A 223 0.87 -2.24 -24.69
C GLY A 223 0.90 -1.39 -25.97
N LEU A 224 1.92 -0.52 -26.12
CA LEU A 224 2.09 0.33 -27.31
C LEU A 224 2.50 -0.48 -28.55
N ASN A 225 3.45 -1.41 -28.39
CA ASN A 225 3.97 -2.19 -29.52
C ASN A 225 2.89 -3.09 -30.14
N ARG A 226 2.01 -3.66 -29.31
CA ARG A 226 0.94 -4.56 -29.78
C ARG A 226 -0.08 -3.85 -30.68
N HIS A 227 -0.49 -2.63 -30.31
CA HIS A 227 -1.43 -1.84 -31.11
C HIS A 227 -0.83 -1.31 -32.41
N SER A 228 0.49 -1.09 -32.48
CA SER A 228 1.16 -0.69 -33.72
C SER A 228 1.23 -1.84 -34.75
N SER A 229 1.45 -3.07 -34.27
CA SER A 229 1.53 -4.24 -35.15
C SER A 229 0.16 -4.62 -35.74
N GLU A 230 -0.93 -4.47 -34.97
CA GLU A 230 -2.27 -4.78 -35.46
C GLU A 230 -2.76 -3.78 -36.53
N ARG A 231 -2.40 -2.50 -36.42
CA ARG A 231 -2.78 -1.50 -37.45
C ARG A 231 -2.05 -1.69 -38.78
N HIS A 232 -0.76 -2.03 -38.76
CA HIS A 232 -0.02 -2.28 -40.00
C HIS A 232 -0.56 -3.50 -40.77
N SER A 233 -1.04 -4.52 -40.05
CA SER A 233 -1.68 -5.68 -40.68
C SER A 233 -3.05 -5.36 -41.31
N SER A 234 -3.78 -4.36 -40.78
CA SER A 234 -5.08 -3.94 -41.34
C SER A 234 -4.98 -2.98 -42.52
N GLU A 235 -3.85 -2.29 -42.71
CA GLU A 235 -3.63 -1.39 -43.86
C GLU A 235 -3.06 -2.11 -45.10
N MET A 236 -2.64 -3.37 -44.96
CA MET A 236 -2.15 -4.21 -46.07
C MET A 236 -3.22 -5.12 -46.69
N VAL A 237 -4.46 -5.08 -46.19
CA VAL A 237 -5.63 -5.81 -46.71
C VAL A 237 -6.62 -4.81 -47.29
#